data_AF-A0A2T9Y238-F1
#
_entry.id   AF-A0A2T9Y238-F1
#
_cell.length_a   1.000
_cell.length_b   1.000
_cell.length_c   1.000
_cell.angle_alpha   90.00
_cell.angle_beta   90.00
_cell.angle_gamma   90.00
#
_symmetry.space_group_name_H-M   'P 1'
#
loop_
_entity.id
_entity.type
_entity.pdbx_description
1 polymer ?
#
loop_
_entity_poly.entity_id
_entity_poly.type
_entity_poly.pdbx_seq_one_letter_code
_entity_poly.pdbx_strand_id
1 'polypeptide(L)'
;MTDFEYTNPPYPYSTTKSESFTRDSLLVRVPKIITDTINTVYKRLETFSDQNSQEVEEGKLIISQLSQLKHEMTTNKPFKPLQDSFPDVDDFNSYMKPYFESTKWVDCPFLYWETYLYRRIYSMFYNTKTWSKFDYFQKSKQNAFFSSVPAMVELASRISVAESECKEAIKSSLSSSTNTKEHETMLSVGFFEALQISLWGNQTDLSMFPDLASADLQKMQANLVAGDTKHNV
;
A
#
# COMPACT_ATOMS: atom_id res chain seq x y z
N MET A 1 -30.00 6.01 -19.04
CA MET A 1 -29.00 6.00 -17.95
C MET A 1 -29.23 7.27 -17.18
N THR A 2 -29.71 7.19 -15.95
CA THR A 2 -29.72 8.34 -15.03
C THR A 2 -28.28 8.79 -14.82
N ASP A 3 -28.03 10.09 -14.96
CA ASP A 3 -26.71 10.69 -14.76
C ASP A 3 -26.18 10.27 -13.38
N PHE A 4 -24.99 9.69 -13.36
CA PHE A 4 -24.31 9.33 -12.13
C PHE A 4 -23.91 10.62 -11.41
N GLU A 5 -24.70 11.02 -10.41
CA GLU A 5 -24.31 12.07 -9.48
C GLU A 5 -23.26 11.50 -8.53
N TYR A 6 -21.99 11.82 -8.79
CA TYR A 6 -20.85 11.36 -7.98
C TYR A 6 -20.94 11.79 -6.51
N THR A 7 -21.77 12.79 -6.19
CA THR A 7 -22.11 13.27 -4.84
C THR A 7 -23.21 12.46 -4.15
N ASN A 8 -23.93 11.61 -4.89
CA ASN A 8 -25.03 10.80 -4.39
C ASN A 8 -24.92 9.34 -4.88
N PRO A 9 -23.86 8.62 -4.45
CA PRO A 9 -23.66 7.24 -4.85
C PRO A 9 -24.83 6.34 -4.40
N PRO A 10 -25.12 5.25 -5.14
CA PRO A 10 -26.21 4.32 -4.79
C PRO A 10 -25.99 3.62 -3.44
N TYR A 11 -24.75 3.64 -2.92
CA TYR A 11 -24.39 3.16 -1.60
C TYR A 11 -23.64 4.26 -0.84
N PRO A 12 -23.88 4.40 0.48
CA PRO A 12 -23.17 5.38 1.28
C PRO A 12 -21.67 5.08 1.28
N TYR A 13 -20.85 6.13 1.29
CA TYR A 13 -19.41 5.97 1.40
C TYR A 13 -19.02 5.23 2.68
N SER A 14 -17.98 4.41 2.60
CA SER A 14 -17.34 3.84 3.78
C SER A 14 -16.66 4.96 4.59
N THR A 15 -17.15 5.20 5.79
CA THR A 15 -16.63 6.18 6.76
C THR A 15 -16.27 5.47 8.05
N THR A 16 -15.52 6.12 8.94
CA THR A 16 -15.20 5.58 10.27
C THR A 16 -16.44 5.22 11.10
N LYS A 17 -17.60 5.83 10.81
CA LYS A 17 -18.86 5.48 11.49
C LYS A 17 -19.54 4.24 10.91
N SER A 18 -19.32 3.94 9.64
CA SER A 18 -20.05 2.88 8.95
C SER A 18 -19.34 1.53 9.00
N GLU A 19 -18.01 1.50 9.00
CA GLU A 19 -17.22 0.26 8.84
C GLU A 19 -16.12 0.12 9.89
N SER A 20 -16.00 -1.07 10.50
CA SER A 20 -14.97 -1.39 11.50
C SER A 20 -13.55 -1.17 10.94
N PHE A 21 -13.30 -1.66 9.73
CA PHE A 21 -12.02 -1.52 9.05
C PHE A 21 -11.56 -0.06 8.97
N THR A 22 -12.45 0.84 8.55
CA THR A 22 -12.09 2.27 8.34
C THR A 22 -11.91 3.00 9.66
N ARG A 23 -12.62 2.55 10.71
CA ARG A 23 -12.42 3.01 12.08
C ARG A 23 -11.07 2.59 12.63
N ASP A 24 -10.72 1.32 12.46
CA ASP A 24 -9.43 0.81 12.90
C ASP A 24 -8.29 1.40 12.07
N SER A 25 -8.50 1.65 10.78
CA SER A 25 -7.59 2.47 9.95
C SER A 25 -7.32 3.81 10.62
N LEU A 26 -8.35 4.62 10.83
CA LEU A 26 -8.22 6.01 11.29
C LEU A 26 -7.70 6.10 12.73
N LEU A 27 -8.17 5.24 13.63
CA LEU A 27 -7.91 5.35 15.06
C LEU A 27 -6.67 4.58 15.53
N VAL A 28 -6.26 3.53 14.79
CA VAL A 28 -5.18 2.64 15.22
C VAL A 28 -4.05 2.59 14.20
N ARG A 29 -4.35 2.25 12.93
CA ARG A 29 -3.32 1.98 11.92
C ARG A 29 -2.56 3.22 11.48
N VAL A 30 -3.26 4.25 11.02
CA VAL A 30 -2.59 5.45 10.50
C VAL A 30 -1.89 6.30 11.58
N PRO A 31 -2.39 6.41 12.84
CA PRO A 31 -1.62 7.05 13.90
C PRO A 31 -0.30 6.31 14.20
N LYS A 32 -0.27 4.98 14.05
CA LYS A 32 0.97 4.19 14.14
C LYS A 32 1.91 4.52 12.97
N ILE A 33 1.42 4.56 11.74
CA ILE A 33 2.21 4.95 10.56
C ILE A 33 2.86 6.34 10.73
N ILE A 34 2.11 7.33 11.21
CA ILE A 34 2.65 8.67 11.48
C ILE A 34 3.72 8.61 12.57
N THR A 35 3.51 7.81 13.62
CA THR A 35 4.49 7.63 14.70
C THR A 35 5.78 6.97 14.18
N ASP A 36 5.67 5.97 13.33
CA ASP A 36 6.82 5.30 12.70
C ASP A 36 7.57 6.25 11.74
N THR A 37 6.85 7.14 11.07
CA THR A 37 7.41 8.22 10.24
C THR A 37 8.18 9.22 11.10
N ILE A 38 7.59 9.69 12.21
CA ILE A 38 8.26 10.56 13.20
C ILE A 38 9.55 9.91 13.71
N ASN A 39 9.47 8.63 14.09
CA ASN A 39 10.64 7.88 14.57
C ASN A 39 11.72 7.75 13.51
N THR A 40 11.34 7.62 12.24
CA THR A 40 12.28 7.58 11.11
C THR A 40 13.02 8.91 10.95
N VAL A 41 12.30 10.03 10.97
CA VAL A 41 12.90 11.38 10.92
C VAL A 41 13.79 11.61 12.14
N TYR A 42 13.32 11.27 13.34
CA TYR A 42 14.07 11.43 14.58
C TYR A 42 15.39 10.65 14.56
N LYS A 43 15.38 9.37 14.16
CA LYS A 43 16.61 8.57 14.02
C LYS A 43 17.55 9.13 12.96
N ARG A 44 17.01 9.70 11.87
CA ARG A 44 17.83 10.36 10.85
C ARG A 44 18.50 11.61 11.42
N LEU A 45 17.82 12.37 12.27
CA LEU A 45 18.38 13.54 12.95
C LEU A 45 19.60 13.19 13.82
N GLU A 46 19.57 12.05 14.50
CA GLU A 46 20.70 11.56 15.32
C GLU A 46 21.97 11.28 14.50
N THR A 47 21.85 11.14 13.17
CA THR A 47 23.01 10.91 12.27
C THR A 47 23.73 12.19 11.87
N PHE A 48 23.17 13.38 12.13
CA PHE A 48 23.81 14.65 11.80
C PHE A 48 24.76 15.09 12.93
N SER A 49 25.99 15.45 12.56
CA SER A 49 27.00 15.94 13.50
C SER A 49 26.74 17.37 13.97
N ASP A 50 26.21 18.23 13.09
CA ASP A 50 25.87 19.62 13.41
C ASP A 50 24.38 19.75 13.77
N GLN A 51 24.12 20.04 15.04
CA GLN A 51 22.78 20.18 15.60
C GLN A 51 22.10 21.53 15.28
N ASN A 52 22.85 22.48 14.71
CA ASN A 52 22.33 23.76 14.22
C ASN A 52 22.24 23.81 12.69
N SER A 53 22.44 22.67 12.03
CA SER A 53 22.29 22.56 10.58
C SER A 53 20.83 22.75 10.13
N GLN A 54 20.64 23.22 8.90
CA GLN A 54 19.32 23.40 8.31
C GLN A 54 18.55 22.06 8.25
N GLU A 55 19.25 20.94 8.02
CA GLU A 55 18.70 19.60 8.05
C GLU A 55 18.04 19.29 9.40
N VAL A 56 18.68 19.69 10.50
CA VAL A 56 18.15 19.44 11.84
C VAL A 56 16.95 20.32 12.16
N GLU A 57 17.00 21.60 11.78
CA GLU A 57 15.86 22.52 11.94
C GLU A 57 14.64 22.06 11.14
N GLU A 58 14.82 21.73 9.85
CA GLU A 58 13.76 21.23 8.97
C GLU A 58 13.17 19.90 9.47
N GLY A 59 14.01 18.97 9.94
CA GLY A 59 13.53 17.70 10.49
C GLY A 59 12.73 17.86 11.79
N LYS A 60 13.12 18.79 12.67
CA LYS A 60 12.33 19.15 13.87
C LYS A 60 10.97 19.75 13.49
N LEU A 61 10.93 20.60 12.47
CA LEU A 61 9.68 21.15 11.93
C LEU A 61 8.78 20.04 11.38
N ILE A 62 9.31 19.12 10.58
CA ILE A 62 8.56 17.97 10.06
C ILE A 62 7.97 17.13 11.20
N ILE A 63 8.75 16.80 12.23
CA ILE A 63 8.26 16.05 13.40
C ILE A 63 7.10 16.77 14.09
N SER A 64 7.21 18.10 14.24
CA SER A 64 6.14 18.92 14.82
C SER A 64 4.87 18.87 13.98
N GLN A 65 4.98 19.03 12.66
CA GLN A 65 3.85 18.98 11.72
C GLN A 65 3.19 17.59 11.66
N LEU A 66 3.98 16.51 11.67
CA LEU A 66 3.46 15.14 11.74
C LEU A 66 2.70 14.90 13.05
N SER A 67 3.23 15.38 14.17
CA SER A 67 2.58 15.30 15.48
C SER A 67 1.27 16.09 15.51
N GLN A 68 1.24 17.27 14.89
CA GLN A 68 0.03 18.06 14.71
C GLN A 68 -1.01 17.31 13.87
N LEU A 69 -0.62 16.72 12.74
CA LEU A 69 -1.52 15.95 11.89
C LEU A 69 -2.13 14.76 12.64
N LYS A 70 -1.31 14.01 13.37
CA LYS A 70 -1.78 12.92 14.23
C LYS A 70 -2.81 13.42 15.25
N HIS A 71 -2.58 14.57 15.88
CA HIS A 71 -3.53 15.17 16.82
C HIS A 71 -4.82 15.64 16.14
N GLU A 72 -4.73 16.29 14.98
CA GLU A 72 -5.89 16.73 14.20
C GLU A 72 -6.82 15.56 13.88
N MET A 73 -6.23 14.43 13.48
CA MET A 73 -6.95 13.19 13.18
C MET A 73 -7.61 12.58 14.42
N THR A 74 -6.83 12.35 15.48
CA THR A 74 -7.33 11.66 16.68
C THR A 74 -8.33 12.48 17.47
N THR A 75 -8.31 13.82 17.33
CA THR A 75 -9.29 14.73 17.92
C THR A 75 -10.39 15.18 16.95
N ASN A 76 -10.51 14.51 15.80
CA ASN A 76 -11.56 14.68 14.81
C ASN A 76 -11.76 16.15 14.38
N LYS A 77 -10.65 16.85 14.08
CA LYS A 77 -10.66 18.22 13.55
C LYS A 77 -11.14 18.25 12.09
N PRO A 78 -11.62 19.39 11.58
CA PRO A 78 -11.88 19.54 10.15
C PRO A 78 -10.58 19.49 9.34
N PHE A 79 -10.68 19.16 8.05
CA PHE A 79 -9.56 19.22 7.12
C PHE A 79 -9.10 20.65 6.86
N LYS A 80 -7.84 20.79 6.43
CA LYS A 80 -7.24 22.07 6.03
C LYS A 80 -6.81 22.01 4.56
N PRO A 81 -6.88 23.11 3.80
CA PRO A 81 -6.29 23.16 2.47
C PRO A 81 -4.80 22.79 2.49
N LEU A 82 -4.33 22.14 1.42
CA LEU A 82 -2.91 21.94 1.18
C LEU A 82 -2.25 23.29 0.85
N GLN A 83 -1.02 23.50 1.30
CA GLN A 83 -0.31 24.78 1.21
C GLN A 83 1.09 24.66 0.59
N ASP A 84 1.35 23.58 -0.17
CA ASP A 84 2.61 23.43 -0.92
C ASP A 84 2.47 23.89 -2.38
N SER A 85 3.56 23.81 -3.13
CA SER A 85 3.62 24.24 -4.54
C SER A 85 3.72 23.07 -5.53
N PHE A 86 3.33 21.86 -5.13
CA PHE A 86 3.30 20.71 -6.04
C PHE A 86 2.14 20.85 -7.04
N PRO A 87 2.27 20.32 -8.28
CA PRO A 87 1.30 20.60 -9.35
C PRO A 87 -0.16 20.19 -9.09
N ASP A 88 -0.40 19.25 -8.17
CA ASP A 88 -1.74 18.71 -7.88
C ASP A 88 -2.51 19.48 -6.77
N VAL A 89 -1.91 20.51 -6.16
CA VAL A 89 -2.49 21.21 -5.00
C VAL A 89 -3.80 21.91 -5.36
N ASP A 90 -3.84 22.57 -6.52
CA ASP A 90 -5.03 23.29 -6.96
C ASP A 90 -6.19 22.31 -7.24
N ASP A 91 -5.90 21.17 -7.87
CA ASP A 91 -6.88 20.11 -8.10
C ASP A 91 -7.39 19.54 -6.77
N PHE A 92 -6.48 19.25 -5.83
CA PHE A 92 -6.85 18.72 -4.53
C PHE A 92 -7.72 19.69 -3.73
N ASN A 93 -7.31 20.97 -3.66
CA ASN A 93 -8.03 22.01 -2.93
C ASN A 93 -9.38 22.35 -3.58
N SER A 94 -9.45 22.35 -4.92
CA SER A 94 -10.71 22.60 -5.64
C SER A 94 -11.73 21.49 -5.42
N TYR A 95 -11.30 20.23 -5.24
CA TYR A 95 -12.16 19.12 -4.86
C TYR A 95 -12.49 19.13 -3.35
N MET A 96 -11.51 19.44 -2.50
CA MET A 96 -11.67 19.53 -1.04
C MET A 96 -12.73 20.56 -0.64
N LYS A 97 -12.71 21.73 -1.27
CA LYS A 97 -13.51 22.89 -0.84
C LYS A 97 -15.03 22.66 -0.87
N PRO A 98 -15.65 22.26 -1.99
CA PRO A 98 -17.11 22.05 -2.03
C PRO A 98 -17.59 20.84 -1.22
N TYR A 99 -16.75 19.82 -1.02
CA TYR A 99 -17.19 18.54 -0.47
C TYR A 99 -16.71 18.25 0.96
N PHE A 100 -15.57 18.81 1.37
CA PHE A 100 -14.87 18.39 2.60
C PHE A 100 -14.36 19.53 3.48
N GLU A 101 -14.55 20.81 3.13
CA GLU A 101 -14.03 21.97 3.89
C GLU A 101 -14.43 21.97 5.36
N SER A 102 -15.68 21.61 5.67
CA SER A 102 -16.20 21.50 7.04
C SER A 102 -16.29 20.06 7.55
N THR A 103 -15.86 19.08 6.74
CA THR A 103 -15.96 17.66 7.06
C THR A 103 -14.84 17.27 8.02
N LYS A 104 -15.18 16.46 9.02
CA LYS A 104 -14.23 15.94 10.01
C LYS A 104 -13.74 14.56 9.60
N TRP A 105 -12.57 14.16 10.09
CA TRP A 105 -11.94 12.88 9.76
C TRP A 105 -12.87 11.66 9.86
N VAL A 106 -13.65 11.57 10.94
CA VAL A 106 -14.55 10.44 11.21
C VAL A 106 -15.75 10.37 10.25
N ASP A 107 -16.19 11.53 9.75
CA ASP A 107 -17.35 11.66 8.86
C ASP A 107 -16.96 11.59 7.38
N CYS A 108 -15.66 11.60 7.10
CA CYS A 108 -15.12 11.64 5.76
C CYS A 108 -15.11 10.25 5.12
N PRO A 109 -15.39 10.14 3.80
CA PRO A 109 -15.11 8.93 3.04
C PRO A 109 -13.67 8.47 3.21
N PHE A 110 -13.50 7.17 3.44
CA PHE A 110 -12.22 6.52 3.70
C PHE A 110 -11.15 6.86 2.67
N LEU A 111 -11.51 6.68 1.39
CA LEU A 111 -10.63 6.92 0.26
C LEU A 111 -10.09 8.36 0.23
N TYR A 112 -10.93 9.34 0.53
CA TYR A 112 -10.50 10.74 0.52
C TYR A 112 -9.58 11.06 1.70
N TRP A 113 -9.96 10.69 2.93
CA TRP A 113 -9.13 11.05 4.07
C TRP A 113 -7.77 10.34 4.02
N GLU A 114 -7.71 9.11 3.51
CA GLU A 114 -6.46 8.35 3.42
C GLU A 114 -5.52 8.96 2.37
N THR A 115 -6.03 9.32 1.19
CA THR A 115 -5.23 10.00 0.17
C THR A 115 -4.79 11.39 0.64
N TYR A 116 -5.67 12.14 1.30
CA TYR A 116 -5.34 13.43 1.91
C TYR A 116 -4.25 13.31 2.98
N LEU A 117 -4.31 12.28 3.84
CA LEU A 117 -3.31 12.01 4.86
C LEU A 117 -1.92 11.88 4.25
N TYR A 118 -1.75 10.98 3.28
CA TYR A 118 -0.44 10.78 2.65
C TYR A 118 0.01 12.00 1.86
N ARG A 119 -0.91 12.73 1.24
CA ARG A 119 -0.60 13.97 0.52
C ARG A 119 -0.16 15.09 1.46
N ARG A 120 -0.78 15.24 2.63
CA ARG A 120 -0.36 16.15 3.71
C ARG A 120 1.01 15.81 4.24
N ILE A 121 1.32 14.52 4.43
CA ILE A 121 2.66 14.08 4.83
C ILE A 121 3.66 14.49 3.76
N TYR A 122 3.38 14.19 2.48
CA TYR A 122 4.24 14.58 1.38
C TYR A 122 4.51 16.10 1.34
N SER A 123 3.47 16.94 1.52
CA SER A 123 3.61 18.41 1.60
C SER A 123 4.66 18.86 2.61
N MET A 124 4.68 18.23 3.80
CA MET A 124 5.59 18.60 4.89
C MET A 124 7.05 18.42 4.48
N PHE A 125 7.37 17.32 3.78
CA PHE A 125 8.72 17.07 3.28
C PHE A 125 9.03 17.93 2.06
N TYR A 126 8.10 18.01 1.10
CA TYR A 126 8.30 18.75 -0.15
C TYR A 126 8.62 20.24 0.07
N ASN A 127 8.01 20.87 1.08
CA ASN A 127 8.24 22.28 1.41
C ASN A 127 9.62 22.58 2.03
N THR A 128 10.40 21.56 2.37
CA THR A 128 11.75 21.73 2.92
C THR A 128 12.81 21.76 1.81
N LYS A 129 13.97 22.37 2.09
CA LYS A 129 15.06 22.38 1.10
C LYS A 129 15.86 21.08 1.12
N THR A 130 16.09 20.49 2.30
CA THR A 130 16.99 19.35 2.47
C THR A 130 16.27 18.00 2.55
N TRP A 131 14.99 17.97 2.94
CA TRP A 131 14.21 16.74 3.09
C TRP A 131 13.22 16.46 1.95
N SER A 132 13.12 17.32 0.93
CA SER A 132 12.14 17.19 -0.17
C SER A 132 12.22 15.87 -0.95
N LYS A 133 13.39 15.22 -0.95
CA LYS A 133 13.63 13.91 -1.59
C LYS A 133 13.77 12.76 -0.60
N PHE A 134 13.57 13.01 0.69
CA PHE A 134 13.71 11.98 1.71
C PHE A 134 12.55 11.00 1.65
N ASP A 135 12.86 9.72 1.44
CA ASP A 135 11.87 8.65 1.46
C ASP A 135 11.71 8.10 2.88
N TYR A 136 10.72 8.64 3.58
CA TYR A 136 10.37 8.26 4.94
C TYR A 136 9.80 6.84 5.08
N PHE A 137 9.49 6.15 3.98
CA PHE A 137 9.10 4.74 3.97
C PHE A 137 10.21 3.81 3.48
N GLN A 138 11.38 4.32 3.07
CA GLN A 138 12.47 3.54 2.50
C GLN A 138 12.85 2.36 3.39
N LYS A 139 13.02 2.59 4.69
CA LYS A 139 13.43 1.54 5.63
C LYS A 139 12.39 0.44 5.74
N SER A 140 11.10 0.78 5.76
CA SER A 140 10.01 -0.20 5.79
C SER A 140 10.01 -1.03 4.49
N LYS A 141 10.15 -0.38 3.33
CA LYS A 141 10.25 -1.05 2.02
C LYS A 141 11.45 -1.99 1.94
N GLN A 142 12.62 -1.55 2.42
CA GLN A 142 13.83 -2.38 2.46
C GLN A 142 13.65 -3.59 3.39
N ASN A 143 13.10 -3.38 4.59
CA ASN A 143 12.83 -4.48 5.52
C ASN A 143 11.88 -5.52 4.91
N ALA A 144 10.78 -5.06 4.29
CA ALA A 144 9.83 -5.93 3.61
C ALA A 144 10.46 -6.69 2.44
N PHE A 145 11.35 -6.03 1.68
CA PHE A 145 12.12 -6.67 0.62
C PHE A 145 13.04 -7.77 1.17
N PHE A 146 13.88 -7.45 2.16
CA PHE A 146 14.83 -8.40 2.72
C PHE A 146 14.14 -9.58 3.42
N SER A 147 13.00 -9.36 4.10
CA SER A 147 12.23 -10.45 4.69
C SER A 147 11.62 -11.38 3.63
N SER A 148 11.44 -10.90 2.40
CA SER A 148 10.85 -11.66 1.28
C SER A 148 11.89 -12.41 0.44
N VAL A 149 13.20 -12.16 0.64
CA VAL A 149 14.27 -12.76 -0.17
C VAL A 149 14.18 -14.30 -0.25
N PRO A 150 13.93 -15.05 0.83
CA PRO A 150 13.80 -16.50 0.73
C PRO A 150 12.67 -16.94 -0.21
N ALA A 151 11.50 -16.33 -0.08
CA ALA A 151 10.35 -16.60 -0.94
C ALA A 151 10.63 -16.20 -2.41
N MET A 152 11.33 -15.08 -2.63
CA MET A 152 11.73 -14.66 -3.97
C MET A 152 12.67 -15.66 -4.66
N VAL A 153 13.61 -16.26 -3.92
CA VAL A 153 14.53 -17.28 -4.46
C VAL A 153 13.76 -18.55 -4.85
N GLU A 154 12.81 -18.98 -4.03
CA GLU A 154 11.95 -20.13 -4.31
C GLU A 154 11.07 -19.88 -5.54
N LEU A 155 10.41 -18.72 -5.60
CA LEU A 155 9.59 -18.30 -6.74
C LEU A 155 10.41 -18.22 -8.03
N ALA A 156 11.60 -17.61 -7.99
CA ALA A 156 12.47 -17.52 -9.16
C ALA A 156 12.90 -18.91 -9.67
N SER A 157 13.17 -19.83 -8.76
CA SER A 157 13.50 -21.23 -9.10
C SER A 157 12.30 -21.93 -9.74
N ARG A 158 11.10 -21.79 -9.16
CA ARG A 158 9.87 -22.38 -9.70
C ARG A 158 9.52 -21.84 -11.08
N ILE A 159 9.62 -20.52 -11.27
CA ILE A 159 9.39 -19.87 -12.57
C ILE A 159 10.37 -20.40 -13.63
N SER A 160 11.65 -20.59 -13.28
CA SER A 160 12.66 -21.12 -14.20
C SER A 160 12.34 -22.56 -14.65
N VAL A 161 11.81 -23.39 -13.73
CA VAL A 161 11.34 -24.74 -14.04
C VAL A 161 10.10 -24.68 -14.94
N ALA A 162 9.08 -23.90 -14.56
CA ALA A 162 7.84 -23.75 -15.31
C ALA A 162 8.09 -23.22 -16.73
N GLU A 163 9.01 -22.26 -16.89
CA GLU A 163 9.43 -21.75 -18.19
C GLU A 163 10.04 -22.86 -19.07
N SER A 164 10.89 -23.69 -18.47
CA SER A 164 11.52 -24.82 -19.18
C SER A 164 10.48 -25.85 -19.61
N GLU A 165 9.55 -26.22 -18.73
CA GLU A 165 8.42 -27.12 -19.01
C GLU A 165 7.55 -26.57 -20.16
N CYS A 166 7.23 -25.28 -20.12
CA CYS A 166 6.44 -24.61 -21.17
C CYS A 166 7.17 -24.59 -22.51
N LYS A 167 8.49 -24.30 -22.53
CA LYS A 167 9.30 -24.30 -23.76
C LYS A 167 9.35 -25.69 -24.40
N GLU A 168 9.52 -26.75 -23.60
CA GLU A 168 9.52 -28.12 -24.11
C GLU A 168 8.13 -28.55 -24.62
N ALA A 169 7.06 -28.15 -23.94
CA ALA A 169 5.69 -28.33 -24.43
C ALA A 169 5.47 -27.66 -25.79
N ILE A 170 5.96 -26.43 -25.98
CA ILE A 170 5.86 -25.72 -27.26
C ILE A 170 6.67 -26.44 -28.35
N LYS A 171 7.92 -26.83 -28.07
CA LYS A 171 8.76 -27.54 -29.06
C LYS A 171 8.16 -28.88 -29.50
N SER A 172 7.67 -29.68 -28.54
CA SER A 172 7.06 -30.98 -28.83
C SER A 172 5.76 -30.86 -29.64
N SER A 173 4.98 -29.79 -29.45
CA SER A 173 3.81 -29.49 -30.27
C SER A 173 4.14 -29.13 -31.73
N LEU A 174 5.33 -28.57 -31.99
CA LEU A 174 5.80 -28.21 -33.33
C LEU A 174 6.38 -29.42 -34.11
N SER A 175 6.90 -30.43 -33.40
CA SER A 175 7.55 -31.60 -34.01
C SER A 175 6.63 -32.80 -34.24
N SER A 176 5.43 -32.84 -33.64
CA SER A 176 4.56 -34.03 -33.64
C SER A 176 3.07 -33.67 -33.58
N SER A 177 2.25 -34.36 -34.38
CA SER A 177 0.78 -34.19 -34.47
C SER A 177 0.01 -34.72 -33.25
N THR A 178 0.58 -34.66 -32.05
CA THR A 178 0.02 -35.25 -30.82
C THR A 178 -0.53 -34.20 -29.86
N ASN A 179 -1.70 -34.53 -29.27
CA ASN A 179 -2.39 -33.93 -28.12
C ASN A 179 -2.17 -32.44 -27.82
N THR A 180 -2.62 -31.57 -28.72
CA THR A 180 -2.72 -30.10 -28.53
C THR A 180 -3.35 -29.71 -27.19
N LYS A 181 -4.32 -30.49 -26.71
CA LYS A 181 -5.05 -30.25 -25.45
C LYS A 181 -4.18 -30.37 -24.19
N GLU A 182 -3.18 -31.25 -24.20
CA GLU A 182 -2.26 -31.43 -23.07
C GLU A 182 -1.29 -30.26 -22.96
N HIS A 183 -0.78 -29.78 -24.10
CA HIS A 183 0.06 -28.57 -24.18
C HIS A 183 -0.69 -27.30 -23.76
N GLU A 184 -1.93 -27.11 -24.23
CA GLU A 184 -2.78 -25.99 -23.81
C GLU A 184 -3.06 -26.03 -22.30
N THR A 185 -3.25 -27.23 -21.73
CA THR A 185 -3.44 -27.40 -20.28
C THR A 185 -2.19 -26.98 -19.52
N MET A 186 -0.99 -27.43 -19.94
CA MET A 186 0.27 -27.06 -19.29
C MET A 186 0.56 -25.56 -19.31
N LEU A 187 0.33 -24.90 -20.46
CA LEU A 187 0.50 -23.43 -20.56
C LEU A 187 -0.52 -22.69 -19.68
N SER A 188 -1.75 -23.18 -19.61
CA SER A 188 -2.79 -22.61 -18.74
C SER A 188 -2.41 -22.74 -17.27
N VAL A 189 -1.90 -23.90 -16.85
CA VAL A 189 -1.41 -24.13 -15.47
C VAL A 189 -0.27 -23.16 -15.13
N GLY A 190 0.74 -23.03 -16.00
CA GLY A 190 1.84 -22.08 -15.77
C GLY A 190 1.39 -20.62 -15.69
N PHE A 191 0.40 -20.22 -16.50
CA PHE A 191 -0.19 -18.88 -16.42
C PHE A 191 -0.97 -18.64 -15.12
N PHE A 192 -1.80 -19.60 -14.70
CA PHE A 192 -2.54 -19.50 -13.44
C PHE A 192 -1.63 -19.46 -12.23
N GLU A 193 -0.54 -20.22 -12.24
CA GLU A 193 0.47 -20.18 -11.20
C GLU A 193 1.13 -18.80 -11.10
N ALA A 194 1.55 -18.22 -12.24
CA ALA A 194 2.11 -16.86 -12.28
C ALA A 194 1.10 -15.80 -11.80
N LEU A 195 -0.18 -15.93 -12.17
CA LEU A 195 -1.25 -15.05 -11.70
C LEU A 195 -1.49 -15.17 -10.20
N GLN A 196 -1.51 -16.39 -9.65
CA GLN A 196 -1.68 -16.61 -8.22
C GLN A 196 -0.50 -16.02 -7.43
N ILE A 197 0.73 -16.20 -7.93
CA ILE A 197 1.92 -15.57 -7.35
C ILE A 197 1.78 -14.04 -7.38
N SER A 198 1.37 -13.45 -8.50
CA SER A 198 1.17 -12.00 -8.62
C SER A 198 0.05 -11.47 -7.73
N LEU A 199 -1.03 -12.24 -7.55
CA LEU A 199 -2.17 -11.86 -6.73
C LEU A 199 -1.79 -11.83 -5.24
N TRP A 200 -0.99 -12.79 -4.79
CA TRP A 200 -0.67 -12.96 -3.37
C TRP A 200 0.67 -12.35 -2.95
N GLY A 201 1.58 -12.07 -3.90
CA GLY A 201 2.80 -11.28 -3.69
C GLY A 201 3.66 -11.74 -2.50
N ASN A 202 4.22 -10.76 -1.76
CA ASN A 202 5.00 -11.01 -0.53
C ASN A 202 4.13 -11.46 0.66
N GLN A 203 2.85 -11.09 0.63
CA GLN A 203 1.72 -11.58 1.41
C GLN A 203 0.47 -10.83 0.96
N THR A 204 -0.66 -11.54 1.01
CA THR A 204 -2.02 -11.00 1.01
C THR A 204 -2.10 -9.73 1.85
N ASP A 205 -2.56 -8.63 1.25
CA ASP A 205 -2.65 -7.30 1.83
C ASP A 205 -2.93 -7.35 3.35
N LEU A 206 -1.92 -7.04 4.17
CA LEU A 206 -2.03 -6.97 5.64
C LEU A 206 -3.08 -5.94 6.07
N SER A 207 -3.46 -5.01 5.19
CA SER A 207 -4.59 -4.14 5.45
C SER A 207 -5.92 -4.89 5.35
N MET A 208 -6.09 -5.83 4.41
CA MET A 208 -7.32 -6.61 4.19
C MET A 208 -7.60 -7.66 5.26
N PHE A 209 -6.58 -8.19 5.95
CA PHE A 209 -6.75 -9.25 6.95
C PHE A 209 -6.09 -8.91 8.29
N PRO A 210 -6.62 -7.92 9.03
CA PRO A 210 -6.06 -7.52 10.32
C PRO A 210 -6.14 -8.61 11.41
N ASP A 211 -7.02 -9.60 11.24
CA ASP A 211 -7.31 -10.66 12.23
C ASP A 211 -6.60 -12.00 11.96
N LEU A 212 -5.88 -12.16 10.84
CA LEU A 212 -5.12 -13.39 10.61
C LEU A 212 -3.76 -13.31 11.32
N ALA A 213 -3.55 -14.20 12.29
CA ALA A 213 -2.24 -14.41 12.89
C ALA A 213 -1.21 -14.76 11.80
N SER A 214 0.04 -14.31 11.95
CA SER A 214 1.12 -14.55 10.99
C SER A 214 1.31 -16.03 10.64
N ALA A 215 0.99 -16.93 11.58
CA ALA A 215 1.02 -18.38 11.38
C ALA A 215 -0.06 -18.89 10.41
N ASP A 216 -1.25 -18.27 10.38
CA ASP A 216 -2.33 -18.64 9.47
C ASP A 216 -2.11 -18.08 8.07
N LEU A 217 -1.49 -16.91 7.95
CA LEU A 217 -0.99 -16.39 6.67
C LEU A 217 0.11 -17.29 6.09
N GLN A 218 1.05 -17.73 6.92
CA GLN A 218 2.09 -18.69 6.50
C GLN A 218 1.50 -20.04 6.07
N LYS A 219 0.45 -20.54 6.75
CA LYS A 219 -0.27 -21.74 6.31
C LYS A 219 -1.01 -21.53 5.01
N MET A 220 -1.66 -20.38 4.81
CA MET A 220 -2.38 -20.08 3.57
C MET A 220 -1.39 -19.97 2.40
N GLN A 221 -0.24 -19.33 2.61
CA GLN A 221 0.86 -19.28 1.63
C GLN A 221 1.45 -20.67 1.36
N ALA A 222 1.71 -21.46 2.40
CA ALA A 222 2.21 -22.82 2.25
C ALA A 222 1.21 -23.71 1.48
N ASN A 223 -0.10 -23.55 1.70
CA ASN A 223 -1.13 -24.29 0.98
C ASN A 223 -1.25 -23.86 -0.49
N LEU A 224 -1.05 -22.57 -0.79
CA LEU A 224 -1.01 -22.05 -2.16
C LEU A 224 0.24 -22.54 -2.92
N VAL A 225 1.41 -22.56 -2.25
CA VAL A 225 2.67 -23.07 -2.82
C VAL A 225 2.68 -24.59 -2.95
N ALA A 226 2.02 -25.31 -2.02
CA ALA A 226 1.94 -26.77 -2.04
C ALA A 226 1.00 -27.33 -3.12
N GLY A 227 0.28 -26.48 -3.86
CA GLY A 227 -0.57 -26.91 -4.98
C GLY A 227 -1.68 -27.88 -4.59
N ASP A 228 -2.10 -27.91 -3.33
CA ASP A 228 -3.12 -28.86 -2.84
C ASP A 228 -4.53 -28.32 -3.14
N THR A 229 -4.76 -27.97 -4.42
CA THR A 229 -6.11 -27.92 -4.97
C THR A 229 -6.57 -29.35 -5.20
N LYS A 230 -7.12 -29.97 -4.15
CA LYS A 230 -8.23 -30.89 -4.36
C LYS A 230 -9.36 -30.09 -5.02
N HIS A 231 -9.30 -29.99 -6.34
CA HIS A 231 -10.40 -29.54 -7.17
C HIS A 231 -11.52 -30.58 -7.05
N ASN A 232 -12.38 -30.41 -6.04
CA ASN A 232 -13.75 -30.87 -6.13
C ASN A 232 -14.57 -29.68 -6.65
N VAL A 233 -14.71 -29.63 -7.98
CA VAL A 233 -15.92 -29.10 -8.60
C VAL A 233 -17.02 -30.14 -8.38
#